data_AF-A0A2A5W5X6-F1
#
_entry.id   AF-A0A2A5W5X6-F1
#
_cell.length_a   1.000
_cell.length_b   1.000
_cell.length_c   1.000
_cell.angle_alpha   90.00
_cell.angle_beta   90.00
_cell.angle_gamma   90.00
#
_symmetry.space_group_name_H-M   'P 1'
#
loop_
_entity.id
_entity.type
_entity.pdbx_description
1 polymer ?
#
loop_
_entity_poly.entity_id
_entity_poly.type
_entity_poly.pdbx_seq_one_letter_code
_entity_poly.pdbx_strand_id
1 'polypeptide(L)'
;MVNANTGANPLGEIFNADNLARAVIKGADLQPGQDGASVTIHFPATDELHTIVLPMPPEAADWSAVGTFTLEVESTSTVAFSIRLVTANKEKFSYAIHPFVDVPVRVAISGETMRHKYTNHSQFKGYWLSNWKNHIDLSEVVALEIDSKPNVDMTVHLRNPALHDGIVKDAILADGPFVDQFGQWISLDWPGKISSVKQLKRAWAQEDAQLLDSPEFGFSRYGGWKEARLPATGFFRTTEVDGRWWLVDPDGYLFYSVGMDCVRHESKTRVAGREKLFSNLPRDTLKRTDFYRRNARLRYGEKDYVENWKEKQNERLRSWGFNTVANWSDAAMWKAPAIPFVIALKMNQSGKNWHRFPDVFSQAFEQRIAAEAEAQCAPYKDEPMLIGYFTGNEERWPHRNFIDQIIDDPEPTATQAYVNDFLKEHGDTENSREQLVEGLARTYFKKVTEAIRKADPNHLVLGIRWAGGRAPDAVVRANDVFDVFSINFYSFRPDEERVRHVHNLTGLPVIIGEFHFGTVDRGFAPALVSVKNQRERGVAYQYYAEQAAALPMLVGAHYFQYLEQPVTGRFDGENFGFGFLDQQDIPFPDMIRFARDTHRRIYPIHFGTVEATNQEALVR
;
A
#
# COMPACT_ATOMS: atom_id res chain seq x y z
N MET A 1 38.07 29.85 24.22
CA MET A 1 36.85 30.18 24.97
C MET A 1 35.86 30.77 23.98
N VAL A 2 35.00 29.91 23.43
CA VAL A 2 33.88 30.30 22.57
C VAL A 2 32.68 30.37 23.50
N ASN A 3 32.03 31.53 23.54
CA ASN A 3 30.90 31.81 24.42
C ASN A 3 29.82 30.73 24.27
N ALA A 4 29.57 30.02 25.37
CA ALA A 4 28.32 29.33 25.60
C ALA A 4 27.23 30.41 25.75
N ASN A 5 26.53 30.71 24.67
CA ASN A 5 25.28 31.45 24.76
C ASN A 5 24.25 30.46 25.33
N THR A 6 23.88 30.66 26.59
CA THR A 6 22.75 30.03 27.27
C THR A 6 21.45 30.50 26.61
N GLY A 7 21.08 29.92 25.46
CA GLY A 7 19.83 30.26 24.77
C GLY A 7 18.66 29.48 25.35
N ALA A 8 17.69 30.15 25.97
CA ALA A 8 16.46 29.52 26.42
C ALA A 8 15.75 28.84 25.24
N ASN A 9 15.20 27.64 25.45
CA ASN A 9 14.39 26.96 24.45
C ASN A 9 13.14 27.81 24.14
N PRO A 10 12.96 28.34 22.91
CA PRO A 10 11.83 29.22 22.59
C PRO A 10 10.47 28.55 22.78
N LEU A 11 10.41 27.21 22.68
CA LEU A 11 9.19 26.44 22.91
C LEU A 11 8.99 26.03 24.38
N GLY A 12 9.87 26.45 25.30
CA GLY A 12 9.83 26.02 26.69
C GLY A 12 8.53 26.34 27.41
N GLU A 13 7.81 27.37 26.97
CA GLU A 13 6.54 27.81 27.56
C GLU A 13 5.30 27.25 26.86
N ILE A 14 5.43 26.50 25.76
CA ILE A 14 4.27 26.07 24.97
C ILE A 14 3.30 25.17 25.75
N PHE A 15 3.81 24.40 26.72
CA PHE A 15 3.06 23.50 27.58
C PHE A 15 2.88 24.02 29.01
N ASN A 16 3.25 25.27 29.30
CA ASN A 16 3.03 25.84 30.63
C ASN A 16 1.53 26.11 30.87
N ALA A 17 1.15 26.25 32.15
CA ALA A 17 -0.26 26.41 32.54
C ALA A 17 -0.92 27.64 31.87
N ASP A 18 -0.20 28.75 31.76
CA ASP A 18 -0.72 30.00 31.19
C ASP A 18 -1.01 29.88 29.70
N ASN A 19 -0.15 29.19 28.94
CA ASN A 19 -0.35 28.98 27.52
C ASN A 19 -1.47 27.96 27.26
N LEU A 20 -1.52 26.89 28.07
CA LEU A 20 -2.59 25.88 27.98
C LEU A 20 -3.97 26.45 28.31
N ALA A 21 -4.07 27.44 29.20
CA ALA A 21 -5.33 28.15 29.47
C ALA A 21 -5.87 28.93 28.26
N ARG A 22 -5.01 29.22 27.26
CA ARG A 22 -5.38 29.87 25.99
C ARG A 22 -5.57 28.88 24.84
N ALA A 23 -5.41 27.59 25.09
CA ALA A 23 -5.59 26.56 24.06
C ALA A 23 -7.05 26.48 23.62
N VAL A 24 -7.28 26.25 22.33
CA VAL A 24 -8.61 25.93 21.78
C VAL A 24 -8.68 24.42 21.58
N ILE A 25 -9.59 23.76 22.30
CA ILE A 25 -9.71 22.31 22.33
C ILE A 25 -11.08 21.90 21.80
N LYS A 26 -11.10 20.92 20.90
CA LYS A 26 -12.32 20.28 20.39
C LYS A 26 -12.18 18.76 20.49
N GLY A 27 -13.03 18.15 21.31
CA GLY A 27 -13.27 16.70 21.35
C GLY A 27 -12.19 15.84 22.04
N ALA A 28 -11.05 16.41 22.41
CA ALA A 28 -9.98 15.74 23.16
C ALA A 28 -9.87 16.29 24.59
N ASP A 29 -9.32 15.50 25.51
CA ASP A 29 -8.99 15.94 26.87
C ASP A 29 -7.50 16.24 26.98
N LEU A 30 -7.15 17.48 27.34
CA LEU A 30 -5.77 17.94 27.50
C LEU A 30 -5.46 18.16 28.98
N GLN A 31 -4.42 17.48 29.49
CA GLN A 31 -3.98 17.59 30.88
C GLN A 31 -2.52 18.03 30.95
N PRO A 32 -2.18 19.09 31.71
CA PRO A 32 -0.79 19.49 31.93
C PRO A 32 -0.05 18.44 32.78
N GLY A 33 1.23 18.22 32.47
CA GLY A 33 2.13 17.49 33.34
C GLY A 33 2.64 18.35 34.50
N GLN A 34 3.17 17.70 35.54
CA GLN A 34 3.66 18.39 36.75
C GLN A 34 4.97 19.15 36.54
N ASP A 35 5.68 18.87 35.45
CA ASP A 35 6.97 19.49 35.11
C ASP A 35 6.83 20.84 34.37
N GLY A 36 5.62 21.23 33.98
CA GLY A 36 5.35 22.44 33.18
C GLY A 36 5.89 22.36 31.75
N ALA A 37 6.41 21.20 31.32
CA ALA A 37 7.05 20.99 30.02
C ALA A 37 6.47 19.75 29.29
N SER A 38 5.33 19.25 29.75
CA SER A 38 4.65 18.11 29.18
C SER A 38 3.12 18.23 29.24
N VAL A 39 2.46 17.51 28.35
CA VAL A 39 1.01 17.34 28.34
C VAL A 39 0.64 15.89 28.06
N THR A 40 -0.52 15.48 28.58
CA THR A 40 -1.19 14.24 28.23
C THR A 40 -2.47 14.59 27.49
N ILE A 41 -2.65 13.99 26.31
CA ILE A 41 -3.84 14.18 25.48
C ILE A 41 -4.56 12.85 25.38
N HIS A 42 -5.82 12.81 25.81
CA HIS A 42 -6.71 11.69 25.52
C HIS A 42 -7.61 12.04 24.33
N PHE A 43 -7.56 11.20 23.30
CA PHE A 43 -8.42 11.26 22.13
C PHE A 43 -9.42 10.10 22.16
N PRO A 44 -10.70 10.36 22.45
CA PRO A 44 -11.75 9.35 22.35
C PRO A 44 -11.96 8.88 20.91
N ALA A 45 -12.32 7.61 20.71
CA ALA A 45 -12.67 7.08 19.39
C ALA A 45 -13.86 7.84 18.77
N THR A 46 -13.72 8.34 17.54
CA THR A 46 -14.78 9.13 16.90
C THR A 46 -14.63 9.23 15.37
N ASP A 47 -15.71 9.62 14.71
CA ASP A 47 -15.73 10.07 13.32
C ASP A 47 -15.42 11.56 13.14
N GLU A 48 -15.40 12.32 14.22
CA GLU A 48 -15.06 13.74 14.18
C GLU A 48 -13.55 13.98 14.25
N LEU A 49 -13.10 15.09 13.69
CA LEU A 49 -11.73 15.52 13.90
C LEU A 49 -11.60 16.17 15.28
N HIS A 50 -10.73 15.60 16.11
CA HIS A 50 -10.28 16.25 17.34
C HIS A 50 -9.17 17.23 17.03
N THR A 51 -9.18 18.40 17.67
CA THR A 51 -8.16 19.43 17.45
C THR A 51 -7.80 20.12 18.76
N ILE A 52 -6.51 20.34 18.97
CA ILE A 52 -5.95 21.16 20.03
C ILE A 52 -5.08 22.21 19.36
N VAL A 53 -5.39 23.49 19.55
CA VAL A 53 -4.62 24.60 19.01
C VAL A 53 -3.95 25.32 20.16
N LEU A 54 -2.62 25.23 20.22
CA LEU A 54 -1.78 25.89 21.21
C LEU A 54 -1.22 27.19 20.61
N PRO A 55 -1.44 28.35 21.24
CA PRO A 55 -0.80 29.59 20.79
C PRO A 55 0.72 29.44 20.82
N MET A 56 1.39 29.96 19.77
CA MET A 56 2.83 29.96 19.70
C MET A 56 3.39 31.04 20.64
N PRO A 57 4.37 30.74 21.52
CA PRO A 57 5.10 31.76 22.25
C PRO A 57 5.73 32.78 21.27
N PRO A 58 5.66 34.11 21.54
CA PRO A 58 6.17 35.12 20.61
C PRO A 58 7.64 34.92 20.20
N GLU A 59 8.48 34.47 21.14
CA GLU A 59 9.89 34.15 20.92
C GLU A 59 10.13 32.92 20.02
N ALA A 60 9.10 32.10 19.78
CA ALA A 60 9.14 30.91 18.95
C ALA A 60 8.42 31.09 17.60
N ALA A 61 8.08 32.32 17.20
CA ALA A 61 7.29 32.56 15.99
C ALA A 61 8.06 32.30 14.68
N ASP A 62 9.36 32.56 14.64
CA ASP A 62 10.16 32.42 13.41
C ASP A 62 10.83 31.05 13.31
N TRP A 63 10.35 30.23 12.37
CA TRP A 63 10.88 28.90 12.05
C TRP A 63 11.68 28.87 10.74
N SER A 64 11.88 30.03 10.09
CA SER A 64 12.52 30.13 8.78
C SER A 64 13.96 29.60 8.78
N ALA A 65 14.69 29.81 9.88
CA ALA A 65 16.08 29.40 10.07
C ALA A 65 16.26 28.15 10.96
N VAL A 66 15.18 27.53 11.43
CA VAL A 66 15.27 26.36 12.32
C VAL A 66 15.99 25.21 11.62
N GLY A 67 16.98 24.65 12.32
CA GLY A 67 17.72 23.46 11.90
C GLY A 67 16.92 22.19 12.15
N THR A 68 16.38 22.02 13.36
CA THR A 68 15.52 20.88 13.73
C THR A 68 14.45 21.27 14.75
N PHE A 69 13.22 20.81 14.54
CA PHE A 69 12.18 20.75 15.58
C PHE A 69 12.16 19.37 16.21
N THR A 70 12.15 19.29 17.53
CA THR A 70 12.03 18.03 18.26
C THR A 70 10.86 18.02 19.23
N LEU A 71 10.26 16.84 19.40
CA LEU A 71 9.21 16.58 20.38
C LEU A 71 9.36 15.16 20.92
N GLU A 72 9.28 14.98 22.23
CA GLU A 72 9.26 13.64 22.82
C GLU A 72 7.81 13.14 22.88
N VAL A 73 7.59 11.94 22.37
CA VAL A 73 6.27 11.35 22.14
C VAL A 73 6.24 9.94 22.71
N GLU A 74 5.15 9.61 23.39
CA GLU A 74 4.79 8.25 23.78
C GLU A 74 3.28 8.12 23.57
N SER A 75 2.82 7.02 22.98
CA SER A 75 1.42 6.83 22.62
C SER A 75 0.96 5.43 22.98
N THR A 76 -0.24 5.31 23.52
CA THR A 76 -0.88 4.01 23.82
C THR A 76 -1.44 3.31 22.57
N SER A 77 -1.30 3.93 21.40
CA SER A 77 -1.79 3.43 20.13
C SER A 77 -0.85 3.81 18.99
N THR A 78 -0.91 3.05 17.90
CA THR A 78 -0.24 3.29 16.62
C THR A 78 -1.04 4.18 15.66
N VAL A 79 -2.24 4.60 16.06
CA VAL A 79 -3.06 5.58 15.33
C VAL A 79 -2.27 6.89 15.18
N ALA A 80 -2.33 7.47 13.98
CA ALA A 80 -1.62 8.70 13.71
C ALA A 80 -2.28 9.90 14.42
N PHE A 81 -1.43 10.82 14.85
CA PHE A 81 -1.83 12.20 15.14
C PHE A 81 -0.97 13.13 14.29
N SER A 82 -1.53 14.27 13.93
CA SER A 82 -0.83 15.29 13.18
C SER A 82 -0.30 16.39 14.08
N ILE A 83 0.88 16.90 13.75
CA ILE A 83 1.38 18.19 14.23
C ILE A 83 1.33 19.16 13.06
N ARG A 84 0.75 20.32 13.30
CA ARG A 84 0.53 21.37 12.30
C ARG A 84 1.10 22.70 12.77
N LEU A 85 1.92 23.30 11.92
CA LEU A 85 2.36 24.69 12.09
C LEU A 85 1.35 25.58 11.37
N VAL A 86 0.75 26.52 12.10
CA VAL A 86 -0.23 27.48 11.58
C VAL A 86 0.42 28.85 11.48
N THR A 87 0.41 29.46 10.31
CA THR A 87 1.00 30.79 10.08
C THR A 87 0.00 31.91 10.33
N ALA A 88 0.47 33.16 10.44
CA ALA A 88 -0.40 34.33 10.56
C ALA A 88 -1.41 34.45 9.39
N ASN A 89 -1.02 34.00 8.20
CA ASN A 89 -1.87 33.93 7.00
C ASN A 89 -2.81 32.71 6.98
N LYS A 90 -2.89 31.95 8.07
CA LYS A 90 -3.72 30.74 8.24
C LYS A 90 -3.33 29.57 7.34
N GLU A 91 -2.14 29.59 6.76
CA GLU A 91 -1.59 28.43 6.08
C GLU A 91 -1.19 27.37 7.11
N LYS A 92 -1.32 26.09 6.73
CA LYS A 92 -1.02 24.96 7.61
C LYS A 92 -0.05 24.00 6.96
N PHE A 93 1.08 23.81 7.60
CA PHE A 93 2.03 22.77 7.25
C PHE A 93 1.89 21.60 8.22
N SER A 94 1.74 20.38 7.71
CA SER A 94 1.24 19.23 8.49
C SER A 94 2.19 18.04 8.41
N TYR A 95 2.43 17.43 9.56
CA TYR A 95 3.11 16.15 9.70
C TYR A 95 2.21 15.15 10.40
N ALA A 96 1.88 14.06 9.72
CA ALA A 96 1.26 12.91 10.36
C ALA A 96 2.38 12.05 10.99
N ILE A 97 2.33 11.89 12.30
CA ILE A 97 3.23 11.04 13.07
C ILE A 97 2.49 9.74 13.36
N HIS A 98 3.07 8.62 12.94
CA HIS A 98 2.61 7.28 13.23
C HIS A 98 3.51 6.67 14.31
N PRO A 99 3.13 6.78 15.59
CA PRO A 99 3.95 6.26 16.68
C PRO A 99 3.95 4.73 16.71
N PHE A 100 4.93 4.15 17.39
CA PHE A 100 4.80 2.79 17.90
C PHE A 100 4.17 2.80 19.28
N VAL A 101 3.40 1.75 19.55
CA VAL A 101 2.67 1.59 20.81
C VAL A 101 3.64 1.45 21.98
N ASP A 102 3.45 2.31 22.99
CA ASP A 102 4.22 2.35 24.23
C ASP A 102 5.74 2.47 24.05
N VAL A 103 6.20 3.05 22.94
CA VAL A 103 7.63 3.33 22.70
C VAL A 103 7.88 4.83 22.87
N PRO A 104 8.52 5.27 23.97
CA PRO A 104 8.97 6.66 24.12
C PRO A 104 10.02 7.00 23.07
N VAL A 105 9.75 8.02 22.26
CA VAL A 105 10.63 8.46 21.17
C VAL A 105 10.86 9.95 21.20
N ARG A 106 12.02 10.37 20.71
CA ARG A 106 12.21 11.74 20.23
C ARG A 106 11.90 11.77 18.75
N VAL A 107 10.83 12.46 18.40
CA VAL A 107 10.53 12.88 17.02
C VAL A 107 11.47 14.02 16.68
N ALA A 108 12.10 13.96 15.50
CA ALA A 108 12.98 14.99 14.98
C ALA A 108 12.62 15.31 13.53
N ILE A 109 12.30 16.58 13.25
CA ILE A 109 11.88 17.08 11.96
C ILE A 109 12.88 18.16 11.54
N SER A 110 13.66 17.91 10.48
CA SER A 110 14.66 18.86 10.01
C SER A 110 14.02 20.06 9.30
N GLY A 111 14.69 21.22 9.35
CA GLY A 111 14.30 22.40 8.59
C GLY A 111 14.22 22.16 7.08
N GLU A 112 15.10 21.29 6.55
CA GLU A 112 15.02 20.85 5.15
C GLU A 112 13.72 20.08 4.86
N THR A 113 13.26 19.25 5.80
CA THR A 113 11.97 18.57 5.67
C THR A 113 10.82 19.56 5.74
N MET A 114 10.92 20.56 6.61
CA MET A 114 9.91 21.61 6.75
C MET A 114 9.77 22.45 5.48
N ARG A 115 10.89 22.77 4.82
CA ARG A 115 10.92 23.73 3.72
C ARG A 115 10.98 23.12 2.32
N HIS A 116 11.46 21.88 2.16
CA HIS A 116 11.80 21.36 0.83
C HIS A 116 11.54 19.87 0.59
N LYS A 117 11.29 19.04 1.61
CA LYS A 117 11.08 17.59 1.40
C LYS A 117 9.65 17.14 1.65
N TYR A 118 9.10 16.45 0.66
CA TYR A 118 7.98 15.55 0.83
C TYR A 118 8.44 14.21 1.39
N THR A 119 7.65 13.64 2.27
CA THR A 119 7.86 12.41 3.01
C THR A 119 6.58 11.60 2.90
N ASN A 120 6.70 10.42 2.30
CA ASN A 120 5.61 9.46 2.23
C ASN A 120 6.10 8.18 2.89
N HIS A 121 5.50 7.83 4.03
CA HIS A 121 5.90 6.66 4.82
C HIS A 121 7.43 6.69 5.01
N SER A 122 7.94 7.70 5.72
CA SER A 122 9.37 7.80 6.00
C SER A 122 9.68 7.19 7.37
N GLN A 123 10.39 6.08 7.37
CA GLN A 123 10.75 5.33 8.57
C GLN A 123 11.79 6.06 9.44
N PHE A 124 11.44 6.27 10.70
CA PHE A 124 12.35 6.68 11.79
C PHE A 124 12.55 5.52 12.78
N LYS A 125 13.31 5.74 13.86
CA LYS A 125 13.70 4.67 14.78
C LYS A 125 12.53 4.04 15.52
N GLY A 126 11.57 4.85 15.97
CA GLY A 126 10.43 4.41 16.77
C GLY A 126 9.07 4.95 16.29
N TYR A 127 9.03 5.50 15.09
CA TYR A 127 7.83 6.03 14.45
C TYR A 127 8.05 6.08 12.93
N TRP A 128 7.02 6.45 12.18
CA TRP A 128 7.17 6.89 10.80
C TRP A 128 6.33 8.12 10.55
N LEU A 129 6.70 8.88 9.52
CA LEU A 129 6.18 10.22 9.28
C LEU A 129 5.78 10.40 7.83
N SER A 130 4.69 11.13 7.62
CA SER A 130 4.23 11.55 6.31
C SER A 130 3.86 13.03 6.28
N ASN A 131 4.12 13.71 5.17
CA ASN A 131 3.59 15.04 4.85
C ASN A 131 3.07 15.07 3.41
N TRP A 132 1.89 15.67 3.23
CA TRP A 132 1.14 15.61 1.97
C TRP A 132 0.72 16.99 1.44
N LYS A 133 1.38 18.06 1.89
CA LYS A 133 1.05 19.46 1.56
C LYS A 133 2.29 20.31 1.29
N ASN A 134 2.07 21.45 0.63
CA ASN A 134 3.07 22.42 0.21
C ASN A 134 3.96 22.92 1.35
N HIS A 135 5.19 23.29 1.00
CA HIS A 135 6.05 24.09 1.87
C HIS A 135 5.55 25.53 1.88
N ILE A 136 5.30 26.05 3.07
CA ILE A 136 4.74 27.40 3.29
C ILE A 136 5.81 28.31 3.91
N ASP A 137 5.55 29.62 3.94
CA ASP A 137 6.40 30.56 4.67
C ASP A 137 6.27 30.33 6.18
N LEU A 138 7.39 30.02 6.83
CA LEU A 138 7.47 29.70 8.26
C LEU A 138 8.10 30.84 9.08
N SER A 139 8.18 32.06 8.54
CA SER A 139 8.72 33.24 9.24
C SER A 139 7.80 33.75 10.37
N GLU A 140 6.50 33.44 10.32
CA GLU A 140 5.53 33.88 11.33
C GLU A 140 4.51 32.75 11.65
N VAL A 141 4.94 31.81 12.49
CA VAL A 141 4.11 30.74 13.05
C VAL A 141 3.40 31.24 14.30
N VAL A 142 2.06 31.18 14.29
CA VAL A 142 1.21 31.71 15.36
C VAL A 142 0.56 30.64 16.24
N ALA A 143 0.54 29.39 15.78
CA ALA A 143 0.04 28.28 16.59
C ALA A 143 0.65 26.92 16.21
N LEU A 144 0.68 26.03 17.20
CA LEU A 144 0.88 24.60 17.04
C LEU A 144 -0.47 23.90 17.17
N GLU A 145 -0.96 23.33 16.07
CA GLU A 145 -2.19 22.52 16.07
C GLU A 145 -1.83 21.03 16.14
N ILE A 146 -2.54 20.30 16.99
CA ILE A 146 -2.44 18.85 17.15
C ILE A 146 -3.82 18.28 16.85
N ASP A 147 -3.91 17.34 15.91
CA ASP A 147 -5.18 16.76 15.52
C ASP A 147 -5.11 15.25 15.28
N SER A 148 -6.20 14.57 15.58
CA SER A 148 -6.37 13.15 15.27
C SER A 148 -7.85 12.84 15.08
N LYS A 149 -8.13 11.85 14.25
CA LYS A 149 -9.47 11.27 14.07
C LYS A 149 -9.36 9.77 14.36
N PRO A 150 -9.21 9.38 15.64
CA PRO A 150 -8.85 8.01 15.95
C PRO A 150 -10.07 7.10 15.91
N ASN A 151 -9.86 5.87 15.44
CA ASN A 151 -10.88 4.81 15.42
C ASN A 151 -10.91 3.97 16.71
N VAL A 152 -9.94 4.18 17.60
CA VAL A 152 -9.86 3.59 18.96
C VAL A 152 -9.42 4.69 19.93
N ASP A 153 -9.74 4.53 21.21
CA ASP A 153 -9.23 5.45 22.22
C ASP A 153 -7.70 5.46 22.21
N MET A 154 -7.13 6.65 22.27
CA MET A 154 -5.68 6.84 22.23
C MET A 154 -5.27 7.90 23.24
N THR A 155 -4.22 7.62 24.01
CA THR A 155 -3.58 8.61 24.86
C THR A 155 -2.18 8.90 24.32
N VAL A 156 -1.85 10.18 24.17
CA VAL A 156 -0.55 10.66 23.69
C VAL A 156 0.08 11.54 24.75
N HIS A 157 1.29 11.19 25.17
CA HIS A 157 2.12 12.02 26.05
C HIS A 157 3.14 12.78 25.21
N LEU A 158 3.13 14.10 25.34
CA LEU A 158 4.03 15.00 24.64
C LEU A 158 4.92 15.72 25.64
N ARG A 159 6.23 15.73 25.42
CA ARG A 159 7.22 16.30 26.36
C ARG A 159 8.32 17.03 25.60
N ASN A 160 8.92 18.02 26.25
CA ASN A 160 10.16 18.66 25.80
C ASN A 160 10.16 19.14 24.33
N PRO A 161 9.14 19.90 23.85
CA PRO A 161 9.17 20.50 22.53
C PRO A 161 10.33 21.49 22.44
N ALA A 162 11.14 21.44 21.37
CA ALA A 162 12.29 22.33 21.24
C ALA A 162 12.64 22.66 19.78
N LEU A 163 13.17 23.88 19.59
CA LEU A 163 13.78 24.34 18.34
C LEU A 163 15.29 24.36 18.49
N HIS A 164 15.98 23.84 17.49
CA HIS A 164 17.44 23.75 17.46
C HIS A 164 17.99 24.40 16.19
N ASP A 165 19.07 25.17 16.33
CA ASP A 165 19.82 25.72 15.19
C ASP A 165 20.51 24.60 14.38
N GLY A 166 20.91 23.53 15.07
CA GLY A 166 21.62 22.40 14.49
C GLY A 166 20.74 21.21 14.08
N ILE A 167 21.40 20.15 13.61
CA ILE A 167 20.76 18.87 13.30
C ILE A 167 20.68 18.04 14.58
N VAL A 168 19.46 17.73 15.01
CA VAL A 168 19.18 16.76 16.08
C VAL A 168 18.57 15.51 15.47
N LYS A 169 19.03 14.33 15.93
CA LYS A 169 18.53 13.04 15.44
C LYS A 169 17.36 12.54 16.28
N ASP A 170 16.50 11.78 15.63
CA ASP A 170 15.48 10.98 16.29
C ASP A 170 16.12 9.91 17.20
N ALA A 171 15.39 9.49 18.23
CA ALA A 171 15.87 8.51 19.19
C ALA A 171 14.72 7.69 19.78
N ILE A 172 15.02 6.47 20.20
CA ILE A 172 14.21 5.72 21.17
C ILE A 172 14.76 6.11 22.55
N LEU A 173 13.89 6.58 23.43
CA LEU A 173 14.26 7.18 24.72
C LEU A 173 14.28 6.18 25.87
N ALA A 174 13.62 5.03 25.70
CA ALA A 174 13.60 3.96 26.67
C ALA A 174 14.53 2.80 26.27
N ASP A 175 15.02 2.09 27.29
CA ASP A 175 15.72 0.81 27.10
C ASP A 175 14.66 -0.29 26.99
N GLY A 176 14.54 -0.91 25.81
CA GLY A 176 13.57 -1.98 25.55
C GLY A 176 13.93 -3.33 26.19
N PRO A 177 13.35 -4.44 25.73
CA PRO A 177 12.70 -4.63 24.43
C PRO A 177 11.21 -4.26 24.40
N PHE A 178 10.71 -3.97 23.19
CA PHE A 178 9.29 -3.68 22.90
C PHE A 178 8.64 -4.76 22.00
N VAL A 179 9.46 -5.51 21.26
CA VAL A 179 9.04 -6.56 20.34
C VAL A 179 9.63 -7.90 20.79
N ASP A 180 8.77 -8.89 20.92
CA ASP A 180 9.16 -10.23 21.36
C ASP A 180 9.91 -11.02 20.27
N GLN A 181 10.33 -12.25 20.60
CA GLN A 181 11.06 -13.12 19.68
C GLN A 181 10.26 -13.59 18.46
N PHE A 182 8.93 -13.42 18.48
CA PHE A 182 8.01 -13.81 17.42
C PHE A 182 7.63 -12.63 16.53
N GLY A 183 7.99 -11.39 16.88
CA GLY A 183 7.68 -10.19 16.13
C GLY A 183 6.41 -9.48 16.59
N GLN A 184 5.96 -9.73 17.83
CA GLN A 184 4.75 -9.14 18.41
C GLN A 184 5.10 -8.03 19.42
N TRP A 185 4.25 -7.01 19.57
CA TRP A 185 4.41 -6.02 20.65
C TRP A 185 4.32 -6.68 22.02
N ILE A 186 5.24 -6.39 22.92
CA ILE A 186 5.30 -6.96 24.28
C ILE A 186 4.18 -6.40 25.16
N SER A 187 3.88 -5.12 25.06
CA SER A 187 2.93 -4.42 25.94
C SER A 187 1.46 -4.78 25.70
N LEU A 188 1.13 -5.29 24.53
CA LEU A 188 -0.24 -5.63 24.14
C LEU A 188 -0.58 -7.08 24.45
N ASP A 189 -1.85 -7.40 24.67
CA ASP A 189 -2.33 -8.78 24.77
C ASP A 189 -3.61 -8.97 23.92
N TRP A 190 -3.81 -10.18 23.39
CA TRP A 190 -4.99 -10.51 22.59
C TRP A 190 -5.23 -12.03 22.57
N PRO A 191 -6.48 -12.47 22.30
CA PRO A 191 -6.79 -13.88 22.13
C PRO A 191 -5.91 -14.54 21.05
N GLY A 192 -5.15 -15.55 21.43
CA GLY A 192 -4.28 -16.30 20.53
C GLY A 192 -2.85 -15.75 20.38
N LYS A 193 -2.47 -14.70 21.13
CA LYS A 193 -1.09 -14.21 21.15
C LYS A 193 -0.11 -15.33 21.55
N ILE A 194 0.95 -15.51 20.77
CA ILE A 194 1.92 -16.59 20.98
C ILE A 194 2.92 -16.17 22.06
N SER A 195 3.03 -16.97 23.13
CA SER A 195 4.02 -16.75 24.20
C SER A 195 5.16 -17.79 24.22
N SER A 196 5.05 -18.85 23.42
CA SER A 196 6.09 -19.89 23.37
C SER A 196 6.09 -20.65 22.04
N VAL A 197 7.25 -21.25 21.72
CA VAL A 197 7.38 -22.16 20.57
C VAL A 197 6.42 -23.36 20.66
N LYS A 198 6.10 -23.81 21.88
CA LYS A 198 5.12 -24.90 22.08
C LYS A 198 3.71 -24.49 21.65
N GLN A 199 3.29 -23.27 22.01
CA GLN A 199 2.00 -22.73 21.55
C GLN A 199 2.00 -22.53 20.03
N LEU A 200 3.08 -21.99 19.47
CA LEU A 200 3.23 -21.79 18.03
C LEU A 200 3.06 -23.10 17.24
N LYS A 201 3.80 -24.16 17.64
CA LYS A 201 3.68 -25.49 17.02
C LYS A 201 2.29 -26.09 17.17
N ARG A 202 1.60 -25.84 18.29
CA ARG A 202 0.23 -26.29 18.50
C ARG A 202 -0.75 -25.59 17.55
N ALA A 203 -0.58 -24.29 17.33
CA ALA A 203 -1.40 -23.54 16.38
C ALA A 203 -1.22 -24.07 14.95
N TRP A 204 0.00 -24.32 14.51
CA TRP A 204 0.27 -24.93 13.19
C TRP A 204 -0.33 -26.33 13.06
N ALA A 205 -0.17 -27.19 14.07
CA ALA A 205 -0.76 -28.53 14.03
C ALA A 205 -2.30 -28.50 13.98
N GLN A 206 -2.92 -27.52 14.65
CA GLN A 206 -4.36 -27.31 14.59
C GLN A 206 -4.80 -26.88 13.20
N GLU A 207 -4.08 -25.96 12.57
CA GLU A 207 -4.35 -25.56 11.18
C GLU A 207 -4.17 -26.74 10.21
N ASP A 208 -3.08 -27.50 10.33
CA ASP A 208 -2.82 -28.65 9.46
C ASP A 208 -3.96 -29.67 9.55
N ALA A 209 -4.52 -29.89 10.76
CA ALA A 209 -5.71 -30.73 10.93
C ALA A 209 -6.97 -30.12 10.29
N GLN A 210 -7.15 -28.80 10.33
CA GLN A 210 -8.28 -28.11 9.70
C GLN A 210 -8.21 -28.14 8.16
N LEU A 211 -7.00 -28.15 7.58
CA LEU A 211 -6.83 -28.19 6.13
C LEU A 211 -7.20 -29.56 5.53
N LEU A 212 -7.20 -30.64 6.32
CA LEU A 212 -7.64 -31.97 5.87
C LEU A 212 -9.13 -32.03 5.50
N ASP A 213 -9.96 -31.12 6.04
CA ASP A 213 -11.40 -31.01 5.78
C ASP A 213 -11.72 -29.75 4.96
N SER A 214 -10.83 -29.42 4.02
CA SER A 214 -10.98 -28.22 3.19
C SER A 214 -12.16 -28.34 2.23
N PRO A 215 -12.99 -27.29 2.10
CA PRO A 215 -14.11 -27.32 1.15
C PRO A 215 -13.61 -27.33 -0.29
N GLU A 216 -14.35 -27.99 -1.17
CA GLU A 216 -14.19 -27.84 -2.62
C GLU A 216 -15.05 -26.68 -3.15
N PHE A 217 -14.52 -25.95 -4.14
CA PHE A 217 -15.18 -24.79 -4.76
C PHE A 217 -15.69 -25.07 -6.17
N GLY A 218 -15.63 -26.32 -6.64
CA GLY A 218 -16.08 -26.67 -8.00
C GLY A 218 -15.17 -26.14 -9.12
N PHE A 219 -13.89 -25.91 -8.82
CA PHE A 219 -12.93 -25.39 -9.78
C PHE A 219 -12.36 -26.46 -10.72
N SER A 220 -12.07 -26.08 -11.97
CA SER A 220 -11.22 -26.80 -12.91
C SER A 220 -9.77 -26.86 -12.40
N ARG A 221 -8.88 -27.55 -13.12
CA ARG A 221 -7.44 -27.55 -12.80
C ARG A 221 -6.80 -26.15 -12.92
N TYR A 222 -7.43 -25.25 -13.67
CA TYR A 222 -7.02 -23.86 -13.86
C TYR A 222 -7.90 -22.89 -13.07
N GLY A 223 -8.66 -23.36 -12.08
CA GLY A 223 -9.44 -22.48 -11.22
C GLY A 223 -10.77 -21.98 -11.81
N GLY A 224 -11.14 -22.39 -13.03
CA GLY A 224 -12.38 -22.00 -13.71
C GLY A 224 -13.62 -22.74 -13.19
N TRP A 225 -14.80 -22.17 -13.39
CA TRP A 225 -16.05 -22.70 -12.87
C TRP A 225 -16.57 -23.86 -13.73
N LYS A 226 -16.62 -25.06 -13.15
CA LYS A 226 -16.99 -26.30 -13.87
C LYS A 226 -18.41 -26.31 -14.44
N GLU A 227 -19.28 -25.39 -14.02
CA GLU A 227 -20.67 -25.32 -14.49
C GLU A 227 -20.82 -24.64 -15.86
N ALA A 228 -19.84 -23.85 -16.29
CA ALA A 228 -19.91 -23.11 -17.55
C ALA A 228 -18.63 -23.27 -18.38
N ARG A 229 -18.75 -23.83 -19.59
CA ARG A 229 -17.62 -24.16 -20.46
C ARG A 229 -17.86 -23.73 -21.91
N LEU A 230 -16.82 -23.14 -22.49
CA LEU A 230 -16.68 -22.71 -23.87
C LEU A 230 -15.60 -23.56 -24.58
N PRO A 231 -15.37 -23.39 -25.90
CA PRO A 231 -14.25 -24.02 -26.58
C PRO A 231 -12.90 -23.67 -25.92
N ALA A 232 -12.11 -24.71 -25.67
CA ALA A 232 -10.78 -24.64 -25.08
C ALA A 232 -9.76 -24.11 -26.11
N THR A 233 -8.87 -23.21 -25.67
CA THR A 233 -7.80 -22.63 -26.50
C THR A 233 -6.41 -23.00 -26.01
N GLY A 234 -6.28 -23.62 -24.84
CA GLY A 234 -5.00 -23.94 -24.21
C GLY A 234 -4.36 -22.79 -23.43
N PHE A 235 -4.95 -21.58 -23.47
CA PHE A 235 -4.49 -20.39 -22.76
C PHE A 235 -5.67 -19.56 -22.25
N PHE A 236 -5.41 -18.74 -21.23
CA PHE A 236 -6.40 -17.78 -20.74
C PHE A 236 -6.76 -16.75 -21.81
N ARG A 237 -8.04 -16.41 -21.90
CA ARG A 237 -8.55 -15.38 -22.82
C ARG A 237 -9.70 -14.60 -22.21
N THR A 238 -10.02 -13.43 -22.76
CA THR A 238 -11.23 -12.67 -22.41
C THR A 238 -12.40 -13.05 -23.33
N THR A 239 -13.63 -12.92 -22.84
CA THR A 239 -14.84 -13.06 -23.66
C THR A 239 -16.03 -12.40 -22.97
N GLU A 240 -17.08 -12.09 -23.71
CA GLU A 240 -18.35 -11.64 -23.16
C GLU A 240 -19.39 -12.77 -23.29
N VAL A 241 -20.12 -13.04 -22.20
CA VAL A 241 -21.23 -13.99 -22.14
C VAL A 241 -22.41 -13.30 -21.46
N ASP A 242 -23.54 -13.22 -22.15
CA ASP A 242 -24.79 -12.65 -21.64
C ASP A 242 -24.65 -11.25 -21.00
N GLY A 243 -23.91 -10.36 -21.67
CA GLY A 243 -23.71 -8.98 -21.21
C GLY A 243 -22.64 -8.82 -20.12
N ARG A 244 -21.88 -9.87 -19.82
CA ARG A 244 -20.87 -9.90 -18.76
C ARG A 244 -19.52 -10.39 -19.31
N TRP A 245 -18.47 -9.68 -18.96
CA TRP A 245 -17.11 -10.04 -19.31
C TRP A 245 -16.57 -11.12 -18.39
N TRP A 246 -15.85 -12.08 -18.97
CA TRP A 246 -15.22 -13.18 -18.29
C TRP A 246 -13.78 -13.33 -18.76
N LEU A 247 -12.92 -13.86 -17.89
CA LEU A 247 -11.80 -14.65 -18.38
C LEU A 247 -12.31 -16.06 -18.69
N VAL A 248 -11.59 -16.78 -19.53
CA VAL A 248 -11.84 -18.20 -19.83
C VAL A 248 -10.53 -18.93 -19.62
N ASP A 249 -10.57 -20.00 -18.84
CA ASP A 249 -9.40 -20.80 -18.56
C ASP A 249 -8.94 -21.63 -19.78
N PRO A 250 -7.73 -22.20 -19.77
CA PRO A 250 -7.21 -23.00 -20.88
C PRO A 250 -8.08 -24.18 -21.34
N ASP A 251 -8.87 -24.76 -20.42
CA ASP A 251 -9.78 -25.87 -20.71
C ASP A 251 -11.17 -25.38 -21.19
N GLY A 252 -11.38 -24.06 -21.23
CA GLY A 252 -12.59 -23.41 -21.71
C GLY A 252 -13.58 -23.01 -20.62
N TYR A 253 -13.30 -23.22 -19.33
CA TYR A 253 -14.24 -22.86 -18.27
C TYR A 253 -14.24 -21.36 -17.98
N LEU A 254 -15.40 -20.80 -17.68
CA LEU A 254 -15.50 -19.39 -17.27
C LEU A 254 -14.69 -19.15 -16.00
N PHE A 255 -13.96 -18.03 -15.95
CA PHE A 255 -13.01 -17.72 -14.90
C PHE A 255 -13.20 -16.27 -14.43
N TYR A 256 -13.37 -16.11 -13.12
CA TYR A 256 -13.29 -14.82 -12.42
C TYR A 256 -12.06 -14.87 -11.52
N SER A 257 -11.12 -13.95 -11.72
CA SER A 257 -9.82 -13.99 -11.04
C SER A 257 -9.94 -13.47 -9.61
N VAL A 258 -9.94 -14.38 -8.64
CA VAL A 258 -9.88 -14.05 -7.21
C VAL A 258 -8.45 -14.25 -6.71
N GLY A 259 -7.74 -13.14 -6.58
CA GLY A 259 -6.29 -13.15 -6.43
C GLY A 259 -5.79 -12.72 -5.06
N MET A 260 -4.61 -13.21 -4.71
CA MET A 260 -3.87 -12.82 -3.52
C MET A 260 -2.52 -12.21 -3.91
N ASP A 261 -2.32 -10.92 -3.63
CA ASP A 261 -1.05 -10.25 -3.89
C ASP A 261 -0.01 -10.56 -2.81
N CYS A 262 1.26 -10.47 -3.20
CA CYS A 262 2.43 -10.64 -2.34
C CYS A 262 2.44 -11.97 -1.56
N VAL A 263 2.09 -13.09 -2.19
CA VAL A 263 2.33 -14.42 -1.60
C VAL A 263 3.85 -14.65 -1.52
N ARG A 264 4.43 -14.29 -0.37
CA ARG A 264 5.88 -14.19 -0.16
C ARG A 264 6.30 -14.96 1.08
N HIS A 265 7.53 -15.46 1.07
CA HIS A 265 8.12 -16.16 2.20
C HIS A 265 8.95 -15.23 3.13
N GLU A 266 8.87 -13.92 2.92
CA GLU A 266 9.67 -12.91 3.63
C GLU A 266 8.89 -11.63 3.94
N SER A 267 9.12 -11.07 5.12
CA SER A 267 8.50 -9.83 5.60
C SER A 267 9.50 -9.07 6.48
N LYS A 268 10.46 -8.40 5.83
CA LYS A 268 11.62 -7.79 6.49
C LYS A 268 11.28 -6.45 7.15
N THR A 269 11.83 -6.25 8.35
CA THR A 269 11.84 -4.94 9.04
C THR A 269 13.27 -4.46 9.31
N ARG A 270 13.44 -3.14 9.44
CA ARG A 270 14.75 -2.50 9.67
C ARG A 270 15.17 -2.62 11.15
N VAL A 271 16.42 -3.00 11.37
CA VAL A 271 17.05 -3.11 12.70
C VAL A 271 18.07 -2.02 12.97
N ALA A 272 18.84 -1.59 11.96
CA ALA A 272 19.94 -0.63 12.16
C ALA A 272 19.46 0.67 12.82
N GLY A 273 19.97 0.95 14.03
CA GLY A 273 19.61 2.09 14.88
C GLY A 273 18.36 1.89 15.73
N ARG A 274 17.80 0.69 15.73
CA ARG A 274 16.52 0.27 16.35
C ARG A 274 16.68 -1.01 17.17
N GLU A 275 17.91 -1.41 17.47
CA GLU A 275 18.26 -2.68 18.11
C GLU A 275 17.52 -2.84 19.45
N LYS A 276 17.36 -1.72 20.19
CA LYS A 276 16.63 -1.66 21.46
C LYS A 276 15.16 -2.07 21.36
N LEU A 277 14.54 -2.05 20.17
CA LEU A 277 13.16 -2.50 20.02
C LEU A 277 13.01 -4.01 20.23
N PHE A 278 14.04 -4.80 19.98
CA PHE A 278 13.89 -6.24 19.77
C PHE A 278 14.50 -7.04 20.92
N SER A 279 13.72 -7.97 21.49
CA SER A 279 14.17 -8.86 22.57
C SER A 279 15.18 -9.92 22.12
N ASN A 280 15.09 -10.38 20.87
CA ASN A 280 15.90 -11.48 20.36
C ASN A 280 16.18 -11.33 18.87
N LEU A 281 17.30 -10.68 18.54
CA LEU A 281 17.83 -10.60 17.19
C LEU A 281 18.84 -11.72 16.93
N PRO A 282 18.75 -12.44 15.79
CA PRO A 282 19.81 -13.35 15.35
C PRO A 282 21.17 -12.64 15.27
N ARG A 283 22.25 -13.34 15.62
CA ARG A 283 23.62 -12.76 15.71
C ARG A 283 24.12 -12.14 14.40
N ASP A 284 23.58 -12.56 13.26
CA ASP A 284 23.89 -12.12 11.90
C ASP A 284 22.99 -10.96 11.40
N THR A 285 22.12 -10.43 12.26
CA THR A 285 21.20 -9.34 11.92
C THR A 285 21.91 -7.98 11.93
N LEU A 286 22.62 -7.64 10.85
CA LEU A 286 23.33 -6.36 10.77
C LEU A 286 22.45 -5.16 10.40
N LYS A 287 21.37 -5.37 9.63
CA LYS A 287 20.54 -4.26 9.10
C LYS A 287 19.04 -4.51 9.14
N ARG A 288 18.60 -5.76 8.99
CA ARG A 288 17.19 -6.15 8.89
C ARG A 288 16.98 -7.51 9.54
N THR A 289 15.81 -7.71 10.14
CA THR A 289 15.32 -9.02 10.62
C THR A 289 14.05 -9.39 9.87
N ASP A 290 13.69 -10.67 9.92
CA ASP A 290 12.49 -11.22 9.29
C ASP A 290 11.87 -12.28 10.21
N PHE A 291 10.85 -11.86 10.95
CA PHE A 291 10.16 -12.73 11.91
C PHE A 291 9.36 -13.81 11.20
N TYR A 292 8.65 -13.45 10.13
CA TYR A 292 7.94 -14.41 9.30
C TYR A 292 8.87 -15.51 8.78
N ARG A 293 9.99 -15.16 8.15
CA ARG A 293 10.96 -16.14 7.63
C ARG A 293 11.50 -17.05 8.73
N ARG A 294 11.79 -16.51 9.92
CA ARG A 294 12.27 -17.30 11.06
C ARG A 294 11.21 -18.31 11.51
N ASN A 295 9.95 -17.89 11.63
CA ASN A 295 8.84 -18.75 12.02
C ASN A 295 8.53 -19.79 10.92
N ALA A 296 8.57 -19.38 9.65
CA ALA A 296 8.41 -20.26 8.50
C ALA A 296 9.51 -21.34 8.46
N ARG A 297 10.78 -21.00 8.68
CA ARG A 297 11.86 -22.00 8.79
C ARG A 297 11.67 -22.98 9.94
N LEU A 298 11.14 -22.51 11.06
CA LEU A 298 10.82 -23.39 12.20
C LEU A 298 9.67 -24.35 11.88
N ARG A 299 8.70 -23.94 11.06
CA ARG A 299 7.58 -24.79 10.62
C ARG A 299 7.96 -25.75 9.49
N TYR A 300 8.60 -25.23 8.46
CA TYR A 300 8.82 -25.90 7.17
C TYR A 300 10.22 -26.53 7.02
N GLY A 301 11.09 -26.36 8.02
CA GLY A 301 12.43 -26.97 8.08
C GLY A 301 13.52 -26.11 7.46
N GLU A 302 14.66 -25.96 8.12
CA GLU A 302 15.69 -24.94 7.81
C GLU A 302 16.22 -24.94 6.37
N LYS A 303 16.39 -26.11 5.75
CA LYS A 303 17.03 -26.26 4.43
C LYS A 303 16.05 -26.08 3.27
N ASP A 304 14.91 -26.75 3.34
CA ASP A 304 13.94 -26.86 2.24
C ASP A 304 12.69 -26.00 2.49
N TYR A 305 12.79 -25.01 3.40
CA TYR A 305 11.62 -24.28 3.89
C TYR A 305 10.82 -23.61 2.77
N VAL A 306 11.44 -23.16 1.67
CA VAL A 306 10.73 -22.47 0.57
C VAL A 306 9.81 -23.42 -0.19
N GLU A 307 10.26 -24.64 -0.49
CA GLU A 307 9.45 -25.63 -1.20
C GLU A 307 8.30 -26.12 -0.31
N ASN A 308 8.60 -26.48 0.94
CA ASN A 308 7.59 -26.90 1.92
C ASN A 308 6.60 -25.75 2.24
N TRP A 309 7.09 -24.50 2.29
CA TRP A 309 6.26 -23.30 2.43
C TRP A 309 5.34 -23.17 1.22
N LYS A 310 5.87 -23.26 0.00
CA LYS A 310 5.11 -23.15 -1.24
C LYS A 310 3.98 -24.18 -1.29
N GLU A 311 4.27 -25.45 -0.96
CA GLU A 311 3.27 -26.51 -0.90
C GLU A 311 2.13 -26.15 0.07
N LYS A 312 2.45 -25.71 1.29
CA LYS A 312 1.45 -25.29 2.27
C LYS A 312 0.66 -24.05 1.81
N GLN A 313 1.31 -23.08 1.16
CA GLN A 313 0.60 -21.90 0.67
C GLN A 313 -0.37 -22.25 -0.46
N ASN A 314 -0.01 -23.18 -1.35
CA ASN A 314 -0.91 -23.71 -2.37
C ASN A 314 -2.12 -24.43 -1.76
N GLU A 315 -1.90 -25.24 -0.72
CA GLU A 315 -2.98 -25.89 0.04
C GLU A 315 -3.92 -24.85 0.67
N ARG A 316 -3.35 -23.84 1.35
CA ARG A 316 -4.10 -22.73 1.95
C ARG A 316 -4.96 -22.00 0.94
N LEU A 317 -4.34 -21.46 -0.12
CA LEU A 317 -5.03 -20.66 -1.13
C LEU A 317 -6.19 -21.43 -1.74
N ARG A 318 -5.98 -22.70 -2.13
CA ARG A 318 -7.06 -23.57 -2.63
C ARG A 318 -8.15 -23.80 -1.58
N SER A 319 -7.78 -24.13 -0.34
CA SER A 319 -8.74 -24.35 0.75
C SER A 319 -9.55 -23.10 1.10
N TRP A 320 -9.01 -21.92 0.83
CA TRP A 320 -9.66 -20.64 1.08
C TRP A 320 -10.48 -20.19 -0.12
N GLY A 321 -10.33 -20.82 -1.29
CA GLY A 321 -11.08 -20.53 -2.51
C GLY A 321 -10.40 -19.52 -3.45
N PHE A 322 -9.15 -19.15 -3.19
CA PHE A 322 -8.37 -18.35 -4.14
C PHE A 322 -7.98 -19.21 -5.34
N ASN A 323 -8.16 -18.65 -6.54
CA ASN A 323 -7.84 -19.30 -7.81
C ASN A 323 -6.71 -18.58 -8.57
N THR A 324 -6.14 -17.52 -8.00
CA THR A 324 -5.01 -16.79 -8.61
C THR A 324 -3.94 -16.43 -7.56
N VAL A 325 -2.69 -16.76 -7.84
CA VAL A 325 -1.51 -16.14 -7.22
C VAL A 325 -1.26 -14.82 -7.92
N ALA A 326 -1.56 -13.72 -7.24
CA ALA A 326 -1.60 -12.41 -7.86
C ALA A 326 -0.26 -11.67 -7.73
N ASN A 327 -0.28 -10.37 -7.99
CA ASN A 327 0.89 -9.57 -8.26
C ASN A 327 1.90 -9.59 -7.12
N TRP A 328 3.17 -9.37 -7.45
CA TRP A 328 4.27 -9.26 -6.49
C TRP A 328 4.53 -10.49 -5.61
N SER A 329 3.91 -11.63 -5.90
CA SER A 329 4.20 -12.90 -5.22
C SER A 329 5.65 -13.36 -5.47
N ASP A 330 6.14 -14.31 -4.68
CA ASP A 330 7.49 -14.85 -4.87
C ASP A 330 7.56 -15.74 -6.11
N ALA A 331 8.69 -15.71 -6.82
CA ALA A 331 8.90 -16.53 -8.01
C ALA A 331 8.80 -18.04 -7.75
N ALA A 332 9.00 -18.49 -6.51
CA ALA A 332 8.73 -19.88 -6.12
C ALA A 332 7.28 -20.30 -6.42
N MET A 333 6.30 -19.40 -6.31
CA MET A 333 4.89 -19.73 -6.51
C MET A 333 4.55 -20.11 -7.96
N TRP A 334 5.30 -19.59 -8.94
CA TRP A 334 5.07 -19.86 -10.36
C TRP A 334 6.17 -20.68 -11.05
N LYS A 335 7.14 -21.19 -10.29
CA LYS A 335 7.97 -22.30 -10.75
C LYS A 335 7.23 -23.60 -10.47
N ALA A 336 6.84 -24.38 -11.48
CA ALA A 336 5.93 -25.52 -11.31
C ALA A 336 4.64 -25.09 -10.56
N PRO A 337 3.83 -24.22 -11.20
CA PRO A 337 2.65 -23.61 -10.60
C PRO A 337 1.57 -24.65 -10.28
N ALA A 338 0.91 -24.48 -9.13
CA ALA A 338 -0.25 -25.28 -8.73
C ALA A 338 -1.56 -24.49 -8.84
N ILE A 339 -1.48 -23.16 -8.90
CA ILE A 339 -2.60 -22.23 -9.02
C ILE A 339 -2.26 -21.27 -10.15
N PRO A 340 -3.23 -20.85 -10.98
CA PRO A 340 -3.01 -19.80 -11.98
C PRO A 340 -2.33 -18.57 -11.38
N PHE A 341 -1.52 -17.88 -12.18
CA PHE A 341 -0.74 -16.75 -11.67
C PHE A 341 -0.62 -15.62 -12.68
N VAL A 342 -0.22 -14.45 -12.19
CA VAL A 342 0.13 -13.27 -13.00
C VAL A 342 1.58 -12.88 -12.74
N ILE A 343 2.21 -12.21 -13.69
CA ILE A 343 3.57 -11.66 -13.53
C ILE A 343 3.50 -10.14 -13.69
N ALA A 344 4.07 -9.37 -12.77
CA ALA A 344 4.43 -7.97 -13.05
C ALA A 344 5.79 -7.89 -13.74
N LEU A 345 5.77 -7.33 -14.93
CA LEU A 345 6.96 -7.03 -15.70
C LEU A 345 7.62 -5.76 -15.16
N LYS A 346 8.94 -5.75 -15.21
CA LYS A 346 9.73 -4.53 -15.08
C LYS A 346 10.01 -4.01 -16.48
N MET A 347 9.12 -3.16 -16.97
CA MET A 347 9.30 -2.45 -18.23
C MET A 347 9.97 -1.11 -17.91
N ASN A 348 11.30 -1.11 -17.82
CA ASN A 348 12.03 0.08 -17.42
C ASN A 348 11.94 1.15 -18.50
N GLN A 349 12.00 2.37 -18.00
CA GLN A 349 12.00 3.58 -18.79
C GLN A 349 13.40 3.78 -19.38
N SER A 350 13.50 4.49 -20.50
CA SER A 350 14.74 4.65 -21.25
C SER A 350 15.77 5.49 -20.46
N GLY A 351 16.92 5.77 -21.06
CA GLY A 351 17.91 6.66 -20.44
C GLY A 351 17.38 8.06 -20.12
N LYS A 352 16.31 8.50 -20.80
CA LYS A 352 15.71 9.83 -20.69
C LYS A 352 14.20 9.74 -20.52
N ASN A 353 13.67 10.31 -19.44
CA ASN A 353 12.25 10.21 -19.09
C ASN A 353 11.71 11.55 -18.55
N TRP A 354 10.46 11.86 -18.88
CA TRP A 354 9.69 12.98 -18.30
C TRP A 354 8.69 12.44 -17.30
N HIS A 355 8.95 12.62 -15.99
CA HIS A 355 8.15 12.03 -14.91
C HIS A 355 7.78 10.57 -15.16
N ARG A 356 8.79 9.75 -15.48
CA ARG A 356 8.67 8.32 -15.79
C ARG A 356 8.11 7.96 -17.17
N PHE A 357 7.70 8.91 -17.99
CA PHE A 357 7.37 8.64 -19.39
C PHE A 357 8.64 8.65 -20.27
N PRO A 358 8.93 7.59 -21.04
CA PRO A 358 10.19 7.49 -21.80
C PRO A 358 10.19 8.25 -23.12
N ASP A 359 11.37 8.44 -23.71
CA ASP A 359 11.52 8.84 -25.12
C ASP A 359 11.03 7.72 -26.07
N VAL A 360 9.70 7.63 -26.25
CA VAL A 360 9.00 6.54 -26.94
C VAL A 360 9.31 6.40 -28.42
N PHE A 361 9.75 7.47 -29.08
CA PHE A 361 10.16 7.45 -30.49
C PHE A 361 11.64 7.09 -30.69
N SER A 362 12.43 6.95 -29.62
CA SER A 362 13.84 6.56 -29.74
C SER A 362 14.02 5.08 -30.07
N GLN A 363 15.06 4.79 -30.87
CA GLN A 363 15.49 3.41 -31.12
C GLN A 363 15.99 2.73 -29.83
N ALA A 364 16.58 3.49 -28.91
CA ALA A 364 17.07 3.00 -27.63
C ALA A 364 15.92 2.47 -26.74
N PHE A 365 14.79 3.17 -26.71
CA PHE A 365 13.59 2.69 -26.01
C PHE A 365 13.09 1.38 -26.62
N GLU A 366 12.97 1.33 -27.95
CA GLU A 366 12.46 0.15 -28.67
C GLU A 366 13.34 -1.11 -28.47
N GLN A 367 14.67 -0.94 -28.53
CA GLN A 367 15.61 -2.03 -28.24
C GLN A 367 15.52 -2.50 -26.79
N ARG A 368 15.36 -1.57 -25.83
CA ARG A 368 15.25 -1.90 -24.41
C ARG A 368 13.97 -2.69 -24.12
N ILE A 369 12.80 -2.21 -24.54
CA ILE A 369 11.55 -2.92 -24.27
C ILE A 369 11.49 -4.29 -24.95
N ALA A 370 12.09 -4.44 -26.14
CA ALA A 370 12.19 -5.74 -26.80
C ALA A 370 13.06 -6.71 -25.99
N ALA A 371 14.22 -6.26 -25.49
CA ALA A 371 15.09 -7.08 -24.65
C ALA A 371 14.44 -7.42 -23.30
N GLU A 372 13.74 -6.48 -22.68
CA GLU A 372 13.05 -6.69 -21.41
C GLU A 372 11.84 -7.63 -21.54
N ALA A 373 11.08 -7.51 -22.63
CA ALA A 373 9.97 -8.42 -22.94
C ALA A 373 10.48 -9.84 -23.21
N GLU A 374 11.51 -9.99 -24.06
CA GLU A 374 12.12 -11.30 -24.35
C GLU A 374 12.61 -11.97 -23.06
N ALA A 375 13.38 -11.25 -22.23
CA ALA A 375 13.96 -11.81 -21.02
C ALA A 375 12.91 -12.23 -19.97
N GLN A 376 11.77 -11.54 -19.90
CA GLN A 376 10.76 -11.76 -18.87
C GLN A 376 9.58 -12.63 -19.31
N CYS A 377 9.22 -12.62 -20.61
CA CYS A 377 8.04 -13.32 -21.12
C CYS A 377 8.38 -14.63 -21.84
N ALA A 378 9.47 -14.68 -22.62
CA ALA A 378 9.83 -15.87 -23.39
C ALA A 378 9.98 -17.16 -22.55
N PRO A 379 10.44 -17.13 -21.28
CA PRO A 379 10.50 -18.32 -20.42
C PRO A 379 9.12 -18.92 -20.08
N TYR A 380 8.03 -18.17 -20.21
CA TYR A 380 6.69 -18.56 -19.79
C TYR A 380 5.67 -18.64 -20.94
N LYS A 381 6.09 -18.38 -22.19
CA LYS A 381 5.19 -18.31 -23.35
C LYS A 381 4.31 -19.55 -23.60
N ASP A 382 4.72 -20.70 -23.08
CA ASP A 382 4.01 -21.99 -23.21
C ASP A 382 3.42 -22.48 -21.86
N GLU A 383 3.43 -21.66 -20.80
CA GLU A 383 2.93 -22.02 -19.47
C GLU A 383 1.41 -21.74 -19.33
N PRO A 384 0.52 -22.75 -19.44
CA PRO A 384 -0.92 -22.52 -19.46
C PRO A 384 -1.49 -22.01 -18.13
N MET A 385 -0.75 -22.09 -17.02
CA MET A 385 -1.18 -21.53 -15.73
C MET A 385 -0.95 -20.01 -15.64
N LEU A 386 -0.20 -19.41 -16.55
CA LEU A 386 -0.04 -17.97 -16.59
C LEU A 386 -1.32 -17.34 -17.16
N ILE A 387 -1.92 -16.42 -16.42
CA ILE A 387 -3.06 -15.64 -16.90
C ILE A 387 -2.57 -14.53 -17.83
N GLY A 388 -1.52 -13.82 -17.40
CA GLY A 388 -1.00 -12.68 -18.13
C GLY A 388 -0.03 -11.82 -17.35
N TYR A 389 0.34 -10.70 -17.97
CA TYR A 389 1.36 -9.78 -17.51
C TYR A 389 0.78 -8.41 -17.16
N PHE A 390 1.06 -7.91 -15.95
CA PHE A 390 0.97 -6.48 -15.68
C PHE A 390 2.24 -5.80 -16.18
N THR A 391 2.11 -4.67 -16.87
CA THR A 391 3.25 -3.97 -17.50
C THR A 391 3.73 -2.76 -16.68
N GLY A 392 2.97 -2.40 -15.64
CA GLY A 392 3.22 -1.26 -14.78
C GLY A 392 2.48 -1.37 -13.44
N ASN A 393 2.71 -0.40 -12.57
CA ASN A 393 1.98 -0.25 -11.32
C ASN A 393 1.89 1.21 -10.86
N GLU A 394 0.66 1.73 -10.80
CA GLU A 394 0.33 3.06 -10.28
C GLU A 394 1.19 4.18 -10.89
N GLU A 395 1.50 4.09 -12.18
CA GLU A 395 2.25 5.14 -12.87
C GLU A 395 1.52 6.48 -12.75
N ARG A 396 2.21 7.45 -12.15
CA ARG A 396 1.73 8.84 -12.14
C ARG A 396 1.91 9.42 -13.53
N TRP A 397 0.80 9.64 -14.22
CA TRP A 397 0.83 10.34 -15.50
C TRP A 397 1.10 11.83 -15.28
N PRO A 398 1.97 12.47 -16.07
CA PRO A 398 2.19 13.92 -15.96
C PRO A 398 0.94 14.69 -16.43
N HIS A 399 0.32 15.44 -15.52
CA HIS A 399 -1.06 15.93 -15.72
C HIS A 399 -1.21 17.37 -16.26
N ARG A 400 -0.28 18.31 -16.01
CA ARG A 400 -0.55 19.75 -16.30
C ARG A 400 0.46 20.46 -17.19
N ASN A 401 1.63 19.90 -17.43
CA ASN A 401 2.68 20.53 -18.24
C ASN A 401 3.51 19.49 -19.00
N PHE A 402 2.96 18.30 -19.24
CA PHE A 402 3.72 17.19 -19.84
C PHE A 402 4.31 17.54 -21.20
N ILE A 403 3.50 18.17 -22.06
CA ILE A 403 3.92 18.61 -23.38
C ILE A 403 4.99 19.71 -23.27
N ASP A 404 4.79 20.68 -22.38
CA ASP A 404 5.78 21.75 -22.15
C ASP A 404 7.12 21.16 -21.66
N GLN A 405 7.10 20.16 -20.78
CA GLN A 405 8.33 19.49 -20.33
C GLN A 405 9.10 18.79 -21.46
N ILE A 406 8.39 18.26 -22.45
CA ILE A 406 9.00 17.65 -23.63
C ILE A 406 9.61 18.73 -24.52
N ILE A 407 8.86 19.82 -24.77
CA ILE A 407 9.31 20.94 -25.62
C ILE A 407 10.51 21.65 -25.00
N ASP A 408 10.46 21.94 -23.71
CA ASP A 408 11.47 22.69 -22.97
C ASP A 408 12.71 21.85 -22.62
N ASP A 409 12.73 20.56 -22.99
CA ASP A 409 13.88 19.71 -22.71
C ASP A 409 15.13 20.22 -23.46
N PRO A 410 16.22 20.55 -22.74
CA PRO A 410 17.42 21.07 -23.37
C PRO A 410 18.17 20.01 -24.19
N GLU A 411 17.90 18.72 -23.95
CA GLU A 411 18.51 17.62 -24.69
C GLU A 411 17.59 17.18 -25.84
N PRO A 412 18.02 17.30 -27.11
CA PRO A 412 17.23 16.87 -28.26
C PRO A 412 16.87 15.38 -28.18
N THR A 413 15.58 15.06 -28.29
CA THR A 413 15.06 13.68 -28.28
C THR A 413 14.15 13.39 -29.47
N ALA A 414 13.94 12.11 -29.78
CA ALA A 414 13.06 11.72 -30.88
C ALA A 414 11.59 12.10 -30.60
N THR A 415 11.15 11.97 -29.35
CA THR A 415 9.81 12.36 -28.93
C THR A 415 9.62 13.87 -28.95
N GLN A 416 10.62 14.65 -28.53
CA GLN A 416 10.56 16.11 -28.66
C GLN A 416 10.47 16.55 -30.13
N ALA A 417 11.26 15.95 -31.03
CA ALA A 417 11.16 16.24 -32.45
C ALA A 417 9.74 15.97 -32.99
N TYR A 418 9.17 14.81 -32.67
CA TYR A 418 7.79 14.47 -33.03
C TYR A 418 6.76 15.48 -32.50
N VAL A 419 6.85 15.85 -31.22
CA VAL A 419 5.94 16.83 -30.60
C VAL A 419 6.05 18.19 -31.30
N ASN A 420 7.26 18.68 -31.56
CA ASN A 420 7.49 19.96 -32.24
C ASN A 420 6.93 19.96 -33.66
N ASP A 421 7.18 18.88 -34.42
CA ASP A 421 6.65 18.74 -35.79
C ASP A 421 5.12 18.69 -35.80
N PHE A 422 4.51 17.93 -34.88
CA PHE A 422 3.06 17.85 -34.74
C PHE A 422 2.43 19.21 -34.44
N LEU A 423 2.97 19.96 -33.48
CA LEU A 423 2.46 21.28 -33.10
C LEU A 423 2.66 22.32 -34.21
N LYS A 424 3.74 22.19 -34.99
CA LYS A 424 3.97 23.03 -36.16
C LYS A 424 2.93 22.78 -37.26
N GLU A 425 2.53 21.54 -37.46
CA GLU A 425 1.54 21.15 -38.47
C GLU A 425 0.09 21.47 -38.05
N HIS A 426 -0.26 21.21 -36.78
CA HIS A 426 -1.64 21.27 -36.29
C HIS A 426 -1.96 22.52 -35.47
N GLY A 427 -0.96 23.35 -35.19
CA GLY A 427 -1.05 24.48 -34.27
C GLY A 427 -0.99 24.05 -32.81
N ASP A 428 -0.53 24.96 -31.94
CA ASP A 428 -0.46 24.73 -30.50
C ASP A 428 -1.75 25.17 -29.80
N THR A 429 -2.69 24.24 -29.65
CA THR A 429 -4.02 24.44 -29.06
C THR A 429 -4.29 23.40 -27.98
N GLU A 430 -5.25 23.63 -27.10
CA GLU A 430 -5.65 22.64 -26.08
C GLU A 430 -6.04 21.30 -26.71
N ASN A 431 -6.80 21.32 -27.82
CA ASN A 431 -7.22 20.11 -28.53
C ASN A 431 -6.02 19.36 -29.15
N SER A 432 -5.09 20.05 -29.82
CA SER A 432 -3.90 19.39 -30.39
C SER A 432 -2.96 18.87 -29.31
N ARG A 433 -2.84 19.55 -28.17
CA ARG A 433 -2.12 19.04 -26.99
C ARG A 433 -2.80 17.80 -26.38
N GLU A 434 -4.12 17.74 -26.29
CA GLU A 434 -4.83 16.54 -25.84
C GLU A 434 -4.58 15.35 -26.78
N GLN A 435 -4.66 15.59 -28.09
CA GLN A 435 -4.34 14.58 -29.12
C GLN A 435 -2.90 14.08 -29.00
N LEU A 436 -1.93 14.96 -28.73
CA LEU A 436 -0.56 14.56 -28.43
C LEU A 436 -0.46 13.69 -27.19
N VAL A 437 -1.12 14.04 -26.10
CA VAL A 437 -1.10 13.23 -24.88
C VAL A 437 -1.65 11.83 -25.15
N GLU A 438 -2.78 11.73 -25.85
CA GLU A 438 -3.34 10.43 -26.26
C GLU A 438 -2.37 9.65 -27.17
N GLY A 439 -1.82 10.31 -28.20
CA GLY A 439 -0.92 9.67 -29.16
C GLY A 439 0.40 9.20 -28.54
N LEU A 440 0.98 9.97 -27.62
CA LEU A 440 2.17 9.60 -26.86
C LEU A 440 1.88 8.41 -25.95
N ALA A 441 0.78 8.46 -25.18
CA ALA A 441 0.36 7.36 -24.33
C ALA A 441 0.15 6.07 -25.11
N ARG A 442 -0.59 6.16 -26.22
CA ARG A 442 -0.90 5.02 -27.10
C ARG A 442 0.36 4.45 -27.71
N THR A 443 1.30 5.29 -28.13
CA THR A 443 2.60 4.84 -28.67
C THR A 443 3.38 4.06 -27.62
N TYR A 444 3.44 4.56 -26.38
CA TYR A 444 4.09 3.85 -25.27
C TYR A 444 3.46 2.47 -25.05
N PHE A 445 2.15 2.44 -24.79
CA PHE A 445 1.44 1.19 -24.46
C PHE A 445 1.48 0.19 -25.61
N LYS A 446 1.35 0.66 -26.86
CA LYS A 446 1.41 -0.18 -28.05
C LYS A 446 2.79 -0.81 -28.21
N LYS A 447 3.87 -0.03 -28.13
CA LYS A 447 5.24 -0.55 -28.27
C LYS A 447 5.56 -1.59 -27.21
N VAL A 448 5.16 -1.35 -25.96
CA VAL A 448 5.30 -2.32 -24.85
C VAL A 448 4.51 -3.60 -25.15
N THR A 449 3.26 -3.47 -25.58
CA THR A 449 2.39 -4.61 -25.91
C THR A 449 2.92 -5.41 -27.08
N GLU A 450 3.36 -4.78 -28.16
CA GLU A 450 3.93 -5.45 -29.34
C GLU A 450 5.23 -6.19 -29.00
N ALA A 451 6.07 -5.62 -28.14
CA ALA A 451 7.27 -6.29 -27.65
C ALA A 451 6.92 -7.55 -26.84
N ILE A 452 5.91 -7.48 -25.95
CA ILE A 452 5.41 -8.63 -25.20
C ILE A 452 4.85 -9.68 -26.15
N ARG A 453 3.98 -9.31 -27.09
CA ARG A 453 3.37 -10.22 -28.07
C ARG A 453 4.39 -10.95 -28.93
N LYS A 454 5.52 -10.30 -29.24
CA LYS A 454 6.61 -10.91 -29.99
C LYS A 454 7.33 -11.99 -29.18
N ALA A 455 7.53 -11.77 -27.88
CA ALA A 455 8.16 -12.73 -26.97
C ALA A 455 7.19 -13.84 -26.52
N ASP A 456 5.92 -13.48 -26.36
CA ASP A 456 4.84 -14.32 -25.86
C ASP A 456 3.50 -13.95 -26.54
N PRO A 457 3.09 -14.70 -27.58
CA PRO A 457 1.86 -14.41 -28.31
C PRO A 457 0.59 -14.92 -27.59
N ASN A 458 0.72 -15.68 -26.51
CA ASN A 458 -0.37 -16.49 -25.95
C ASN A 458 -1.06 -15.84 -24.74
N HIS A 459 -0.30 -15.13 -23.89
CA HIS A 459 -0.79 -14.66 -22.58
C HIS A 459 -1.31 -13.24 -22.58
N LEU A 460 -2.24 -12.92 -21.67
CA LEU A 460 -2.88 -11.61 -21.65
C LEU A 460 -1.94 -10.47 -21.23
N VAL A 461 -2.16 -9.27 -21.76
CA VAL A 461 -1.57 -8.02 -21.29
C VAL A 461 -2.63 -7.30 -20.45
N LEU A 462 -2.35 -7.22 -19.14
CA LEU A 462 -3.32 -6.86 -18.10
C LEU A 462 -3.28 -5.37 -17.71
N GLY A 463 -2.55 -4.55 -18.45
CA GLY A 463 -2.40 -3.12 -18.19
C GLY A 463 -1.45 -2.77 -17.04
N ILE A 464 -1.64 -1.59 -16.45
CA ILE A 464 -0.66 -0.91 -15.59
C ILE A 464 -1.11 -0.62 -14.14
N ARG A 465 -2.23 -1.21 -13.68
CA ARG A 465 -2.76 -1.07 -12.31
C ARG A 465 -2.87 0.41 -11.87
N TRP A 466 -3.71 1.16 -12.57
CA TRP A 466 -3.94 2.57 -12.30
C TRP A 466 -4.39 2.81 -10.84
N ALA A 467 -3.94 3.90 -10.20
CA ALA A 467 -4.42 4.29 -8.87
C ALA A 467 -4.52 5.81 -8.71
N GLY A 468 -5.07 6.25 -7.57
CA GLY A 468 -5.27 7.66 -7.27
C GLY A 468 -6.49 8.28 -7.96
N GLY A 469 -6.42 9.57 -8.29
CA GLY A 469 -7.51 10.31 -8.96
C GLY A 469 -7.83 9.80 -10.37
N ARG A 470 -8.85 10.37 -11.03
CA ARG A 470 -9.19 9.99 -12.42
C ARG A 470 -8.02 10.32 -13.36
N ALA A 471 -7.54 9.32 -14.09
CA ALA A 471 -6.59 9.53 -15.18
C ALA A 471 -7.26 10.35 -16.30
N PRO A 472 -6.51 11.14 -17.09
CA PRO A 472 -7.10 11.89 -18.20
C PRO A 472 -7.72 10.92 -19.21
N ASP A 473 -8.92 11.23 -19.71
CA ASP A 473 -9.65 10.37 -20.64
C ASP A 473 -8.83 10.02 -21.89
N ALA A 474 -8.07 10.98 -22.41
CA ALA A 474 -7.08 10.79 -23.48
C ALA A 474 -6.10 9.64 -23.21
N VAL A 475 -5.60 9.55 -21.99
CA VAL A 475 -4.67 8.50 -21.57
C VAL A 475 -5.41 7.18 -21.34
N VAL A 476 -6.62 7.24 -20.77
CA VAL A 476 -7.47 6.05 -20.59
C VAL A 476 -7.78 5.40 -21.95
N ARG A 477 -8.22 6.18 -22.94
CA ARG A 477 -8.50 5.68 -24.31
C ARG A 477 -7.30 4.98 -24.95
N ALA A 478 -6.08 5.42 -24.64
CA ALA A 478 -4.85 4.82 -25.16
C ALA A 478 -4.57 3.40 -24.63
N ASN A 479 -5.28 2.92 -23.60
CA ASN A 479 -5.11 1.59 -23.02
C ASN A 479 -5.85 0.49 -23.81
N ASP A 480 -6.62 0.83 -24.83
CA ASP A 480 -7.35 -0.11 -25.72
C ASP A 480 -6.45 -1.11 -26.49
N VAL A 481 -5.13 -0.95 -26.39
CA VAL A 481 -4.13 -1.90 -26.91
C VAL A 481 -3.90 -3.11 -26.00
N PHE A 482 -4.36 -3.06 -24.74
CA PHE A 482 -4.29 -4.16 -23.78
C PHE A 482 -5.46 -5.14 -23.96
N ASP A 483 -5.42 -6.30 -23.31
CA ASP A 483 -6.58 -7.21 -23.28
C ASP A 483 -7.52 -6.90 -22.11
N VAL A 484 -6.96 -6.37 -21.02
CA VAL A 484 -7.67 -6.05 -19.78
C VAL A 484 -7.14 -4.73 -19.25
N PHE A 485 -8.03 -3.85 -18.82
CA PHE A 485 -7.66 -2.65 -18.08
C PHE A 485 -7.53 -2.97 -16.59
N SER A 486 -6.48 -2.51 -15.92
CA SER A 486 -6.30 -2.73 -14.47
C SER A 486 -6.29 -1.46 -13.65
N ILE A 487 -6.91 -1.53 -12.47
CA ILE A 487 -7.08 -0.39 -11.56
C ILE A 487 -7.09 -0.85 -10.09
N ASN A 488 -6.53 -0.05 -9.20
CA ASN A 488 -6.51 -0.28 -7.76
C ASN A 488 -7.51 0.62 -7.05
N PHE A 489 -8.20 0.08 -6.06
CA PHE A 489 -9.22 0.77 -5.28
C PHE A 489 -9.08 0.47 -3.80
N TYR A 490 -8.69 1.48 -3.04
CA TYR A 490 -8.64 1.43 -1.58
C TYR A 490 -9.87 2.13 -1.00
N SER A 491 -11.02 1.46 -1.07
CA SER A 491 -12.33 1.90 -0.59
C SER A 491 -13.16 0.71 -0.10
N PHE A 492 -14.27 0.95 0.61
CA PHE A 492 -15.16 -0.12 1.08
C PHE A 492 -15.93 -0.83 -0.04
N ARG A 493 -16.03 -0.22 -1.22
CA ARG A 493 -16.59 -0.82 -2.44
C ARG A 493 -15.84 -0.30 -3.67
N PRO A 494 -15.86 -1.04 -4.79
CA PRO A 494 -15.38 -0.52 -6.07
C PRO A 494 -16.10 0.78 -6.47
N ASP A 495 -15.39 1.69 -7.13
CA ASP A 495 -15.99 2.88 -7.75
C ASP A 495 -16.65 2.46 -9.09
N GLU A 496 -17.92 2.10 -9.02
CA GLU A 496 -18.70 1.64 -10.18
C GLU A 496 -18.72 2.66 -11.32
N GLU A 497 -18.88 3.95 -11.02
CA GLU A 497 -18.92 4.98 -12.04
C GLU A 497 -17.60 5.04 -12.80
N ARG A 498 -16.48 4.99 -12.08
CA ARG A 498 -15.15 4.97 -12.69
C ARG A 498 -14.89 3.70 -13.49
N VAL A 499 -15.32 2.54 -13.00
CA VAL A 499 -15.19 1.27 -13.73
C VAL A 499 -15.98 1.33 -15.04
N ARG A 500 -17.23 1.82 -15.02
CA ARG A 500 -18.05 2.00 -16.23
C ARG A 500 -17.45 3.02 -17.19
N HIS A 501 -16.96 4.15 -16.68
CA HIS A 501 -16.32 5.19 -17.48
C HIS A 501 -15.10 4.64 -18.24
N VAL A 502 -14.22 3.93 -17.55
CA VAL A 502 -13.05 3.30 -18.16
C VAL A 502 -13.44 2.25 -19.20
N HIS A 503 -14.42 1.39 -18.89
CA HIS A 503 -14.91 0.40 -19.83
C HIS A 503 -15.50 1.06 -21.09
N ASN A 504 -16.31 2.11 -20.93
CA ASN A 504 -16.92 2.82 -22.05
C ASN A 504 -15.88 3.51 -22.96
N LEU A 505 -14.77 4.00 -22.39
CA LEU A 505 -13.70 4.64 -23.16
C LEU A 505 -12.79 3.64 -23.90
N THR A 506 -12.64 2.42 -23.39
CA THR A 506 -11.65 1.45 -23.89
C THR A 506 -12.25 0.24 -24.57
N GLY A 507 -13.50 -0.11 -24.26
CA GLY A 507 -14.14 -1.37 -24.63
C GLY A 507 -13.60 -2.61 -23.89
N LEU A 508 -12.63 -2.45 -22.98
CA LEU A 508 -11.94 -3.57 -22.35
C LEU A 508 -12.62 -4.06 -21.06
N PRO A 509 -12.57 -5.37 -20.75
CA PRO A 509 -12.83 -5.83 -19.39
C PRO A 509 -11.86 -5.19 -18.40
N VAL A 510 -12.28 -5.09 -17.14
CA VAL A 510 -11.54 -4.44 -16.07
C VAL A 510 -11.15 -5.47 -15.00
N ILE A 511 -9.97 -5.34 -14.41
CA ILE A 511 -9.55 -6.12 -13.24
C ILE A 511 -9.12 -5.18 -12.11
N ILE A 512 -9.59 -5.47 -10.89
CA ILE A 512 -9.13 -4.75 -9.71
C ILE A 512 -7.81 -5.35 -9.26
N GLY A 513 -6.75 -4.56 -9.35
CA GLY A 513 -5.40 -4.99 -9.01
C GLY A 513 -5.14 -5.06 -7.51
N GLU A 514 -5.75 -4.17 -6.71
CA GLU A 514 -5.55 -4.08 -5.26
C GLU A 514 -6.79 -3.53 -4.55
N PHE A 515 -7.07 -4.12 -3.40
CA PHE A 515 -7.90 -3.57 -2.32
C PHE A 515 -7.52 -4.25 -1.00
N HIS A 516 -7.83 -3.63 0.14
CA HIS A 516 -7.61 -4.26 1.46
C HIS A 516 -8.42 -3.65 2.59
N PHE A 517 -8.41 -4.34 3.74
CA PHE A 517 -9.01 -3.86 4.98
C PHE A 517 -8.10 -4.20 6.16
N GLY A 518 -7.60 -3.16 6.83
CA GLY A 518 -6.77 -3.30 8.02
C GLY A 518 -7.51 -2.94 9.30
N THR A 519 -6.91 -3.26 10.44
CA THR A 519 -7.37 -2.79 11.74
C THR A 519 -6.16 -2.40 12.59
N VAL A 520 -6.38 -1.56 13.59
CA VAL A 520 -5.35 -1.14 14.55
C VAL A 520 -5.20 -2.12 15.71
N ASP A 521 -6.07 -3.13 15.78
CA ASP A 521 -5.94 -4.26 16.70
C ASP A 521 -4.52 -4.83 16.65
N ARG A 522 -4.02 -5.32 17.79
CA ARG A 522 -2.65 -5.86 17.94
C ARG A 522 -1.53 -4.86 17.64
N GLY A 523 -1.81 -3.55 17.61
CA GLY A 523 -0.82 -2.48 17.53
C GLY A 523 -0.29 -2.23 16.12
N PHE A 524 -1.14 -2.34 15.10
CA PHE A 524 -0.81 -1.95 13.73
C PHE A 524 -1.26 -0.51 13.44
N ALA A 525 -0.58 0.17 12.52
CA ALA A 525 -1.08 1.48 12.08
C ALA A 525 -2.39 1.32 11.28
N PRO A 526 -3.24 2.36 11.27
CA PRO A 526 -4.42 2.40 10.40
C PRO A 526 -4.03 2.17 8.94
N ALA A 527 -4.58 1.14 8.31
CA ALA A 527 -4.42 0.89 6.88
C ALA A 527 -5.19 1.94 6.05
N LEU A 528 -4.99 1.93 4.72
CA LEU A 528 -5.66 2.87 3.81
C LEU A 528 -7.18 2.78 3.91
N VAL A 529 -7.70 1.58 4.16
CA VAL A 529 -9.08 1.34 4.60
C VAL A 529 -9.04 0.57 5.91
N SER A 530 -9.54 1.17 6.97
CA SER A 530 -9.50 0.61 8.32
C SER A 530 -10.89 0.24 8.81
N VAL A 531 -11.00 -0.88 9.53
CA VAL A 531 -12.21 -1.38 10.18
C VAL A 531 -12.02 -1.53 11.68
N LYS A 532 -13.13 -1.72 12.39
CA LYS A 532 -13.19 -1.80 13.85
C LYS A 532 -12.27 -2.86 14.44
N ASN A 533 -12.27 -4.07 13.87
CA ASN A 533 -11.55 -5.22 14.43
C ASN A 533 -11.31 -6.33 13.39
N GLN A 534 -10.67 -7.43 13.82
CA GLN A 534 -10.35 -8.59 12.99
C GLN A 534 -11.55 -9.24 12.30
N ARG A 535 -12.72 -9.28 12.94
CA ARG A 535 -13.92 -9.87 12.35
C ARG A 535 -14.42 -9.00 11.19
N GLU A 536 -14.45 -7.69 11.40
CA GLU A 536 -14.94 -6.72 10.41
C GLU A 536 -14.03 -6.63 9.19
N ARG A 537 -12.76 -7.06 9.27
CA ARG A 537 -11.89 -7.22 8.10
C ARG A 537 -12.47 -8.24 7.11
N GLY A 538 -12.99 -9.35 7.63
CA GLY A 538 -13.63 -10.37 6.81
C GLY A 538 -15.00 -9.92 6.25
N VAL A 539 -15.78 -9.17 7.02
CA VAL A 539 -17.03 -8.56 6.52
C VAL A 539 -16.74 -7.61 5.36
N ALA A 540 -15.76 -6.73 5.52
CA ALA A 540 -15.36 -5.79 4.47
C ALA A 540 -14.84 -6.50 3.23
N TYR A 541 -14.04 -7.57 3.42
CA TYR A 541 -13.58 -8.42 2.33
C TYR A 541 -14.75 -8.99 1.53
N GLN A 542 -15.70 -9.63 2.23
CA GLN A 542 -16.86 -10.25 1.60
C GLN A 542 -17.69 -9.21 0.85
N TYR A 543 -18.01 -8.09 1.50
CA TYR A 543 -18.75 -7.00 0.88
C TYR A 543 -18.06 -6.51 -0.39
N TYR A 544 -16.78 -6.14 -0.31
CA TYR A 544 -16.06 -5.62 -1.46
C TYR A 544 -15.98 -6.62 -2.62
N ALA A 545 -15.58 -7.86 -2.35
CA ALA A 545 -15.40 -8.87 -3.39
C ALA A 545 -16.72 -9.27 -4.05
N GLU A 546 -17.82 -9.39 -3.29
CA GLU A 546 -19.14 -9.65 -3.86
C GLU A 546 -19.65 -8.46 -4.69
N GLN A 547 -19.45 -7.22 -4.23
CA GLN A 547 -19.81 -6.01 -4.98
C GLN A 547 -18.98 -5.88 -6.26
N ALA A 548 -17.70 -6.24 -6.23
CA ALA A 548 -16.85 -6.30 -7.43
C ALA A 548 -17.33 -7.37 -8.42
N ALA A 549 -17.67 -8.57 -7.95
CA ALA A 549 -18.19 -9.63 -8.81
C ALA A 549 -19.55 -9.27 -9.43
N ALA A 550 -20.38 -8.47 -8.77
CA ALA A 550 -21.67 -8.07 -9.33
C ALA A 550 -21.54 -7.20 -10.60
N LEU A 551 -20.43 -6.47 -10.77
CA LEU A 551 -20.21 -5.57 -11.90
C LEU A 551 -19.87 -6.35 -13.21
N PRO A 552 -20.67 -6.18 -14.30
CA PRO A 552 -20.52 -6.99 -15.52
C PRO A 552 -19.17 -6.91 -16.22
N MET A 553 -18.44 -5.80 -16.10
CA MET A 553 -17.15 -5.60 -16.78
C MET A 553 -15.95 -6.04 -15.94
N LEU A 554 -16.13 -6.36 -14.65
CA LEU A 554 -15.03 -6.80 -13.80
C LEU A 554 -14.79 -8.29 -13.98
N VAL A 555 -13.57 -8.66 -14.38
CA VAL A 555 -13.17 -10.07 -14.57
C VAL A 555 -12.34 -10.63 -13.40
N GLY A 556 -12.13 -9.82 -12.37
CA GLY A 556 -11.38 -10.22 -11.18
C GLY A 556 -11.12 -9.10 -10.19
N ALA A 557 -10.72 -9.50 -8.98
CA ALA A 557 -10.27 -8.62 -7.92
C ALA A 557 -9.16 -9.30 -7.09
N HIS A 558 -8.05 -8.59 -6.87
CA HIS A 558 -6.87 -9.09 -6.17
C HIS A 558 -6.69 -8.37 -4.83
N TYR A 559 -6.52 -9.14 -3.74
CA TYR A 559 -6.40 -8.61 -2.38
C TYR A 559 -4.94 -8.29 -2.03
N PHE A 560 -4.70 -7.10 -1.48
CA PHE A 560 -3.37 -6.66 -1.02
C PHE A 560 -3.29 -6.68 0.52
N GLN A 561 -2.70 -7.68 1.17
CA GLN A 561 -1.81 -8.69 0.62
C GLN A 561 -1.77 -9.93 1.54
N TYR A 562 -0.98 -10.94 1.17
CA TYR A 562 -0.93 -12.23 1.87
C TYR A 562 -0.52 -12.15 3.34
N LEU A 563 0.61 -11.50 3.61
CA LEU A 563 1.16 -11.36 4.96
C LEU A 563 0.78 -10.03 5.58
N GLU A 564 0.54 -10.04 6.88
CA GLU A 564 0.62 -8.81 7.67
C GLU A 564 2.02 -8.23 7.60
N GLN A 565 2.10 -6.91 7.76
CA GLN A 565 3.40 -6.25 7.77
C GLN A 565 4.06 -6.41 9.14
N PRO A 566 5.39 -6.26 9.25
CA PRO A 566 6.03 -6.26 10.54
C PRO A 566 5.50 -5.09 11.39
N VAL A 567 5.24 -5.33 12.68
CA VAL A 567 4.74 -4.28 13.59
C VAL A 567 5.64 -3.05 13.66
N THR A 568 6.95 -3.23 13.39
CA THR A 568 7.97 -2.18 13.32
C THR A 568 8.18 -1.60 11.92
N GLY A 569 7.38 -1.98 10.93
CA GLY A 569 7.34 -1.41 9.59
C GLY A 569 8.20 -2.09 8.55
N ARG A 570 7.77 -1.96 7.29
CA ARG A 570 8.47 -2.36 6.06
C ARG A 570 9.67 -1.42 5.80
N PHE A 571 10.23 -1.45 4.59
CA PHE A 571 11.38 -0.63 4.21
C PHE A 571 11.11 0.90 4.23
N ASP A 572 9.85 1.29 4.08
CA ASP A 572 9.27 2.63 4.20
C ASP A 572 8.59 2.85 5.57
N GLY A 573 8.61 1.86 6.47
CA GLY A 573 8.04 2.01 7.82
C GLY A 573 6.54 1.83 7.95
N GLU A 574 5.83 1.66 6.84
CA GLU A 574 4.44 1.20 6.84
C GLU A 574 4.32 -0.12 7.62
N ASN A 575 3.39 -0.19 8.58
CA ASN A 575 3.16 -1.32 9.49
C ASN A 575 1.66 -1.66 9.62
N PHE A 576 1.01 -1.91 8.50
CA PHE A 576 -0.43 -2.19 8.43
C PHE A 576 -0.80 -3.65 8.75
N GLY A 577 -1.92 -3.82 9.47
CA GLY A 577 -2.48 -5.13 9.89
C GLY A 577 -3.64 -5.59 9.00
N PHE A 578 -3.35 -5.93 7.73
CA PHE A 578 -4.37 -6.30 6.74
C PHE A 578 -4.19 -7.71 6.13
N GLY A 579 -3.18 -8.48 6.52
CA GLY A 579 -2.84 -9.75 5.88
C GLY A 579 -3.70 -10.94 6.26
N PHE A 580 -3.73 -11.98 5.42
CA PHE A 580 -4.40 -13.25 5.70
C PHE A 580 -3.63 -14.12 6.72
N LEU A 581 -2.32 -13.89 6.84
CA LEU A 581 -1.42 -14.52 7.79
C LEU A 581 -0.71 -13.47 8.64
N ASP A 582 -0.47 -13.78 9.91
CA ASP A 582 0.40 -12.98 10.77
C ASP A 582 1.89 -13.32 10.57
N GLN A 583 2.76 -12.61 11.30
CA GLN A 583 4.21 -12.84 11.30
C GLN A 583 4.63 -14.20 11.90
N GLN A 584 3.70 -14.94 12.53
CA GLN A 584 3.90 -16.27 13.08
C GLN A 584 3.44 -17.38 12.12
N ASP A 585 3.04 -17.03 10.89
CA ASP A 585 2.49 -17.94 9.90
C ASP A 585 1.17 -18.60 10.35
N ILE A 586 0.37 -17.87 11.13
CA ILE A 586 -0.95 -18.30 11.60
C ILE A 586 -2.03 -17.53 10.82
N PRO A 587 -3.03 -18.21 10.23
CA PRO A 587 -4.14 -17.54 9.54
C PRO A 587 -5.12 -16.85 10.47
N PHE A 588 -5.72 -15.76 9.99
CA PHE A 588 -6.80 -15.06 10.67
C PHE A 588 -8.15 -15.78 10.49
N PRO A 589 -8.72 -16.43 11.53
CA PRO A 589 -9.85 -17.34 11.33
C PRO A 589 -11.10 -16.69 10.75
N ASP A 590 -11.45 -15.47 11.20
CA ASP A 590 -12.60 -14.74 10.64
C ASP A 590 -12.37 -14.36 9.18
N MET A 591 -11.16 -13.90 8.83
CA MET A 591 -10.80 -13.57 7.44
C MET A 591 -10.93 -14.81 6.54
N ILE A 592 -10.42 -15.96 6.99
CA ILE A 592 -10.52 -17.22 6.24
C ILE A 592 -11.97 -17.66 6.08
N ARG A 593 -12.79 -17.59 7.14
CA ARG A 593 -14.21 -17.96 7.08
C ARG A 593 -14.93 -17.11 6.03
N PHE A 594 -14.83 -15.79 6.13
CA PHE A 594 -15.50 -14.88 5.21
C PHE A 594 -15.01 -15.03 3.77
N ALA A 595 -13.70 -15.25 3.55
CA ALA A 595 -13.17 -15.54 2.22
C ALA A 595 -13.78 -16.82 1.63
N ARG A 596 -13.83 -17.91 2.41
CA ARG A 596 -14.46 -19.17 1.97
C ARG A 596 -15.94 -18.97 1.62
N ASP A 597 -16.68 -18.23 2.44
CA ASP A 597 -18.11 -17.97 2.19
C ASP A 597 -18.31 -17.13 0.92
N THR A 598 -17.44 -16.15 0.70
CA THR A 598 -17.42 -15.31 -0.51
C THR A 598 -17.13 -16.13 -1.77
N HIS A 599 -16.06 -16.94 -1.75
CA HIS A 599 -15.59 -17.66 -2.93
C HIS A 599 -16.55 -18.77 -3.38
N ARG A 600 -17.36 -19.33 -2.48
CA ARG A 600 -18.45 -20.26 -2.87
C ARG A 600 -19.54 -19.59 -3.71
N ARG A 601 -19.68 -18.27 -3.58
CA ARG A 601 -20.76 -17.48 -4.21
C ARG A 601 -20.28 -16.60 -5.35
N ILE A 602 -18.97 -16.39 -5.50
CA ILE A 602 -18.41 -15.40 -6.44
C ILE A 602 -18.83 -15.65 -7.89
N TYR A 603 -18.84 -16.92 -8.33
CA TYR A 603 -19.24 -17.28 -9.69
C TYR A 603 -20.75 -17.10 -9.93
N PRO A 604 -21.65 -17.63 -9.08
CA PRO A 604 -23.09 -17.33 -9.17
C PRO A 604 -23.41 -15.83 -9.12
N ILE A 605 -22.71 -15.05 -8.29
CA ILE A 605 -22.88 -13.60 -8.23
C ILE A 605 -22.45 -12.96 -9.54
N HIS A 606 -21.26 -13.30 -10.03
CA HIS A 606 -20.78 -12.74 -11.29
C HIS A 606 -21.64 -13.16 -12.47
N PHE A 607 -22.15 -14.38 -12.49
CA PHE A 607 -23.11 -14.87 -13.49
C PHE A 607 -24.49 -14.20 -13.37
N GLY A 608 -24.77 -13.51 -12.26
CA GLY A 608 -26.01 -12.75 -12.06
C GLY A 608 -27.19 -13.57 -11.52
N THR A 609 -26.95 -14.77 -10.98
CA THR A 609 -28.00 -15.63 -10.39
C THR A 609 -28.14 -15.47 -8.88
N VAL A 610 -27.17 -14.82 -8.23
CA VAL A 610 -27.16 -14.54 -6.80
C VAL A 610 -26.81 -13.06 -6.59
N GLU A 611 -27.48 -12.39 -5.66
CA GLU A 611 -27.14 -11.01 -5.30
C GLU A 611 -25.93 -10.95 -4.36
N ALA A 612 -25.13 -9.88 -4.50
CA ALA A 612 -24.05 -9.55 -3.58
C ALA A 612 -24.62 -9.15 -2.21
N THR A 613 -23.86 -9.42 -1.15
CA THR A 613 -24.24 -9.00 0.21
C THR A 613 -24.32 -7.48 0.33
N ASN A 614 -25.27 -7.02 1.14
CA ASN A 614 -25.40 -5.62 1.56
C ASN A 614 -24.87 -5.39 2.99
N GLN A 615 -24.21 -6.40 3.59
CA GLN A 615 -23.63 -6.26 4.92
C GLN A 615 -22.31 -5.49 4.84
N GLU A 616 -22.33 -4.23 5.27
CA GLU A 616 -21.13 -3.41 5.41
C GLU A 616 -20.40 -3.69 6.73
N ALA A 617 -19.09 -3.47 6.72
CA ALA A 617 -18.25 -3.62 7.91
C ALA A 617 -18.40 -2.44 8.87
N LEU A 618 -18.29 -2.72 10.16
CA LEU A 618 -18.20 -1.66 11.17
C LEU A 618 -16.79 -1.05 11.16
N VAL A 619 -16.74 0.28 11.14
CA VAL A 619 -15.47 1.04 11.09
C VAL A 619 -14.95 1.38 12.49
N ARG A 620 -15.84 1.54 13.48
CA ARG A 620 -15.52 1.95 14.86
C ARG A 620 -16.36 1.19 15.88
#